data_AF-I5C8Y5-F1
#
_entry.id   AF-I5C8Y5-F1
#
_cell.length_a   1.000
_cell.length_b   1.000
_cell.length_c   1.000
_cell.angle_alpha   90.00
_cell.angle_beta   90.00
_cell.angle_gamma   90.00
#
_symmetry.space_group_name_H-M   'P 1'
#
loop_
_entity.id
_entity.type
_entity.pdbx_description
1 polymer ?
#
loop_
_entity_poly.entity_id
_entity_poly.type
_entity_poly.pdbx_seq_one_letter_code
_entity_poly.pdbx_strand_id
1 'polypeptide(L)'
;MTAPSTDLPITHPTRSFQGLILTLHNYWAAHGCVILQPYDMEVGAGTFHPATTLRSLGPKPWNAAYVQPSRRPSDGRYGENPNRLQHYYQYQVILKPNPSNLQELYLGSLEAIGLDMATHDVRFVEDDWESPTLGAGALAGNAGATGWKSRSSPISSRSAVSNARRWRAS
;
A
#
# COMPACT_ATOMS: atom_id res chain seq x y z
N MET A 1 3.52 -7.54 -44.71
CA MET A 1 2.81 -7.09 -43.50
C MET A 1 3.34 -7.91 -42.33
N THR A 2 4.32 -7.40 -41.60
CA THR A 2 4.84 -8.04 -40.38
C THR A 2 3.79 -7.88 -39.28
N ALA A 3 3.41 -8.98 -38.63
CA ALA A 3 2.52 -8.94 -37.47
C ALA A 3 3.13 -8.02 -36.38
N PRO A 4 2.32 -7.22 -35.67
CA PRO A 4 2.83 -6.44 -34.55
C PRO A 4 3.42 -7.41 -33.52
N SER A 5 4.68 -7.19 -33.15
CA SER A 5 5.38 -8.00 -32.14
C SER A 5 4.62 -7.95 -30.82
N THR A 6 4.12 -9.11 -30.38
CA THR A 6 3.37 -9.33 -29.12
C THR A 6 4.24 -9.20 -27.86
N ASP A 7 5.37 -8.49 -27.93
CA ASP A 7 6.36 -8.46 -26.87
C ASP A 7 6.24 -7.12 -26.13
N LEU A 8 5.57 -7.15 -24.97
CA LEU A 8 5.45 -5.97 -24.09
C LEU A 8 6.85 -5.44 -23.73
N PRO A 9 7.05 -4.13 -23.55
CA PRO A 9 8.38 -3.60 -23.22
C PRO A 9 8.89 -4.20 -21.90
N ILE A 10 10.20 -4.31 -21.72
CA ILE A 10 10.81 -4.81 -20.46
C ILE A 10 10.38 -3.94 -19.27
N THR A 11 10.09 -2.66 -19.50
CA THR A 11 9.60 -1.72 -18.50
C THR A 11 8.10 -1.84 -18.20
N HIS A 12 7.39 -2.74 -18.87
CA HIS A 12 5.96 -2.97 -18.63
C HIS A 12 5.72 -3.48 -17.19
N PRO A 13 4.67 -3.00 -16.48
CA PRO A 13 4.46 -3.35 -15.07
C PRO A 13 4.26 -4.86 -14.82
N THR A 14 3.70 -5.59 -15.77
CA THR A 14 3.54 -7.05 -15.67
C THR A 14 4.82 -7.84 -15.93
N ARG A 15 5.88 -7.19 -16.45
CA ARG A 15 7.17 -7.83 -16.81
C ARG A 15 8.33 -7.41 -15.93
N SER A 16 8.22 -6.29 -15.22
CA SER A 16 9.30 -5.75 -14.41
C SER A 16 8.80 -5.14 -13.11
N PHE A 17 9.54 -5.44 -12.04
CA PHE A 17 9.33 -4.87 -10.72
C PHE A 17 9.51 -3.34 -10.71
N GLN A 18 10.47 -2.82 -11.49
CA GLN A 18 10.64 -1.38 -11.68
C GLN A 18 9.43 -0.78 -12.41
N GLY A 19 8.95 -1.46 -13.46
CA GLY A 19 7.76 -1.05 -14.20
C GLY A 19 6.54 -0.93 -13.28
N LEU A 20 6.33 -1.93 -12.43
CA LEU A 20 5.26 -1.95 -11.43
C LEU A 20 5.33 -0.74 -10.49
N ILE A 21 6.52 -0.46 -9.93
CA ILE A 21 6.71 0.69 -9.02
C ILE A 21 6.42 2.01 -9.73
N LEU A 22 6.97 2.20 -10.93
CA LEU A 22 6.79 3.44 -11.69
C LEU A 22 5.33 3.66 -12.09
N THR A 23 4.62 2.60 -12.48
CA THR A 23 3.19 2.65 -12.76
C THR A 23 2.39 3.08 -11.52
N LEU A 24 2.68 2.51 -10.35
CA LEU A 24 2.01 2.92 -9.11
C LEU A 24 2.35 4.36 -8.72
N HIS A 25 3.60 4.80 -8.91
CA HIS A 25 3.97 6.21 -8.70
C HIS A 25 3.15 7.14 -9.59
N ASN A 26 3.07 6.84 -10.89
CA ASN A 26 2.30 7.64 -11.83
C ASN A 26 0.80 7.66 -11.49
N TYR A 27 0.24 6.49 -11.16
CA TYR A 27 -1.17 6.35 -10.78
C TYR A 27 -1.50 7.21 -9.55
N TRP A 28 -0.79 7.02 -8.44
CA TRP A 28 -1.09 7.75 -7.21
C TRP A 28 -0.75 9.24 -7.30
N ALA A 29 0.26 9.63 -8.08
CA ALA A 29 0.54 11.03 -8.38
C ALA A 29 -0.64 11.68 -9.13
N ALA A 30 -1.21 11.00 -10.13
CA ALA A 30 -2.40 11.46 -10.85
C ALA A 30 -3.64 11.60 -9.92
N HIS A 31 -3.70 10.79 -8.85
CA HIS A 31 -4.72 10.88 -7.79
C HIS A 31 -4.34 11.84 -6.64
N GLY A 32 -3.40 12.76 -6.86
CA GLY A 32 -3.09 13.85 -5.93
C GLY A 32 -2.23 13.45 -4.73
N CYS A 33 -1.53 12.32 -4.80
CA CYS A 33 -0.51 11.96 -3.81
C CYS A 33 0.82 12.64 -4.13
N VAL A 34 1.48 13.16 -3.10
CA VAL A 34 2.91 13.48 -3.18
C VAL A 34 3.69 12.16 -3.18
N ILE A 35 4.56 11.98 -4.19
CA ILE A 35 5.44 10.80 -4.25
C ILE A 35 6.67 11.05 -3.38
N LEU A 36 6.84 10.24 -2.34
CA LEU A 36 7.93 10.37 -1.39
C LEU A 36 9.02 9.33 -1.65
N GLN A 37 10.20 9.61 -1.11
CA GLN A 37 11.30 8.65 -1.07
C GLN A 37 11.15 7.69 0.10
N PRO A 38 11.76 6.50 0.03
CA PRO A 38 11.89 5.63 1.18
C PRO A 38 12.51 6.33 2.38
N TYR A 39 12.09 5.93 3.58
CA TYR A 39 12.77 6.39 4.79
C TYR A 39 14.16 5.74 4.88
N ASP A 40 15.14 6.54 5.28
CA ASP A 40 16.58 6.22 5.30
C ASP A 40 17.00 5.35 6.50
N MET A 41 16.09 5.07 7.43
CA MET A 41 16.29 4.15 8.54
C MET A 41 15.52 2.84 8.37
N GLU A 42 16.03 1.76 8.98
CA GLU A 42 15.34 0.48 9.01
C GLU A 42 13.98 0.58 9.71
N VAL A 43 12.93 0.22 8.96
CA VAL A 43 11.57 0.14 9.50
C VAL A 43 10.92 -1.18 9.15
N GLY A 44 10.05 -1.65 10.04
CA GLY A 44 9.30 -2.88 9.85
C GLY A 44 8.13 -2.75 8.88
N ALA A 45 7.65 -1.54 8.57
CA ALA A 45 6.60 -1.28 7.61
C ALA A 45 6.59 0.19 7.19
N GLY A 46 5.97 0.50 6.05
CA GLY A 46 5.67 1.87 5.59
C GLY A 46 4.95 2.72 6.64
N THR A 47 4.16 2.09 7.51
CA THR A 47 3.48 2.77 8.62
C THR A 47 4.43 3.55 9.53
N PHE A 48 5.64 3.03 9.80
CA PHE A 48 6.63 3.66 10.68
C PHE A 48 7.34 4.86 10.04
N HIS A 49 7.17 5.07 8.73
CA HIS A 49 7.69 6.28 8.09
C HIS A 49 7.01 7.52 8.72
N PRO A 50 7.77 8.58 9.07
CA PRO A 50 7.20 9.82 9.61
C PRO A 50 6.10 10.44 8.76
N ALA A 51 6.17 10.26 7.43
CA ALA A 51 5.17 10.71 6.47
C ALA A 51 3.83 9.96 6.58
N THR A 52 3.76 8.86 7.32
CA THR A 52 2.51 8.19 7.70
C THR A 52 2.24 8.38 9.19
N THR A 53 3.15 7.96 10.07
CA THR A 53 2.92 7.99 11.53
C THR A 53 2.58 9.40 12.01
N LEU A 54 3.38 10.41 11.68
CA LEU A 54 3.15 11.78 12.19
C LEU A 54 2.09 12.54 11.39
N ARG A 55 2.02 12.30 10.07
CA ARG A 55 1.07 13.02 9.19
C ARG A 55 -0.37 12.51 9.29
N SER A 56 -0.57 11.29 9.79
CA SER A 56 -1.90 10.80 10.14
C SER A 56 -2.52 11.59 11.30
N LEU A 57 -1.72 12.24 12.15
CA LEU A 57 -2.18 13.02 13.30
C LEU A 57 -2.74 14.40 12.92
N GLY A 58 -3.65 14.91 13.76
CA GLY A 58 -4.23 16.25 13.60
C GLY A 58 -5.18 16.40 12.41
N PRO A 59 -5.72 17.60 12.14
CA PRO A 59 -6.78 17.81 11.16
C PRO A 59 -6.27 18.07 9.72
N LYS A 60 -4.97 18.31 9.53
CA LYS A 60 -4.43 18.70 8.22
C LYS A 60 -4.57 17.56 7.20
N PRO A 61 -5.10 17.82 5.99
CA PRO A 61 -5.17 16.81 4.94
C PRO A 61 -3.77 16.40 4.49
N TRP A 62 -3.63 15.16 4.05
CA TRP A 62 -2.36 14.58 3.63
C TRP A 62 -2.55 13.37 2.73
N ASN A 63 -2.05 13.47 1.50
CA ASN A 63 -2.05 12.39 0.53
C ASN A 63 -0.61 12.13 0.08
N ALA A 64 -0.12 10.91 0.29
CA ALA A 64 1.23 10.54 -0.08
C ALA A 64 1.31 9.06 -0.49
N ALA A 65 2.23 8.76 -1.41
CA ALA A 65 2.52 7.41 -1.84
C ALA A 65 4.03 7.20 -2.00
N TYR A 66 4.54 6.02 -1.63
CA TYR A 66 5.98 5.75 -1.67
C TYR A 66 6.29 4.26 -1.54
N VAL A 67 7.50 3.88 -1.97
CA VAL A 67 8.07 2.57 -1.67
C VAL A 67 8.75 2.62 -0.31
N GLN A 68 8.52 1.59 0.53
CA GLN A 68 9.27 1.39 1.78
C GLN A 68 9.92 0.00 1.80
N PRO A 69 11.26 -0.07 1.66
CA PRO A 69 12.03 -1.25 2.02
C PRO A 69 11.78 -1.57 3.50
N SER A 70 11.22 -2.74 3.77
CA SER A 70 10.74 -3.14 5.09
C SER A 70 11.53 -4.33 5.59
N ARG A 71 12.05 -4.24 6.83
CA ARG A 71 12.85 -5.30 7.44
C ARG A 71 12.10 -5.95 8.61
N ARG A 72 11.93 -7.26 8.54
CA ARG A 72 11.37 -8.11 9.60
C ARG A 72 12.33 -9.27 9.86
N PRO A 73 13.26 -9.14 10.83
CA PRO A 73 14.28 -10.16 11.08
C PRO A 73 13.71 -11.55 11.36
N SER A 74 12.62 -11.64 12.13
CA SER A 74 11.92 -12.90 12.42
C SER A 74 11.32 -13.60 11.19
N ASP A 75 11.20 -12.88 10.08
CA ASP A 75 10.66 -13.40 8.83
C ASP A 75 11.70 -14.09 7.94
N GLY A 76 12.98 -14.07 8.34
CA GLY A 76 14.06 -14.73 7.62
C GLY A 76 13.87 -16.25 7.47
N ARG A 77 14.14 -16.75 6.27
CA ARG A 77 14.13 -18.19 5.93
C ARG A 77 15.36 -18.58 5.10
N TYR A 78 16.49 -17.91 5.32
CA TYR A 78 17.78 -18.16 4.67
C TYR A 78 17.78 -18.24 3.13
N GLY A 79 16.77 -17.64 2.48
CA GLY A 79 16.60 -17.73 1.02
C GLY A 79 15.96 -19.02 0.51
N GLU A 80 15.57 -19.94 1.42
CA GLU A 80 14.97 -21.23 1.06
C GLU A 80 13.46 -21.14 0.83
N ASN A 81 12.78 -20.17 1.46
CA ASN A 81 11.35 -19.98 1.26
C ASN A 81 11.09 -19.05 0.06
N PRO A 82 10.31 -19.47 -0.95
CA PRO A 82 10.08 -18.68 -2.17
C PRO A 82 9.26 -17.40 -1.92
N ASN A 83 8.50 -17.35 -0.83
CA ASN A 83 7.51 -16.29 -0.59
C ASN A 83 7.75 -15.50 0.72
N ARG A 84 8.69 -15.94 1.57
CA ARG A 84 8.89 -15.37 2.91
C ARG A 84 10.29 -14.78 3.04
N LEU A 85 10.35 -13.45 3.09
CA LEU A 85 11.58 -12.67 3.08
C LEU A 85 11.70 -11.82 4.35
N GLN A 86 12.92 -11.73 4.89
CA GLN A 86 13.22 -10.79 5.98
C GLN A 86 13.30 -9.34 5.51
N HIS A 87 13.58 -9.09 4.23
CA HIS A 87 13.65 -7.78 3.61
C HIS A 87 12.85 -7.82 2.32
N TYR A 88 11.87 -6.93 2.19
CA TYR A 88 10.99 -6.87 1.03
C TYR A 88 10.42 -5.45 0.88
N TYR A 89 9.79 -5.18 -0.25
CA TYR A 89 9.29 -3.85 -0.58
C TYR A 89 7.79 -3.74 -0.34
N GLN A 90 7.37 -2.71 0.40
CA GLN A 90 5.98 -2.29 0.46
C GLN A 90 5.78 -1.09 -0.46
N TYR A 91 4.64 -1.01 -1.13
CA TYR A 91 4.13 0.23 -1.68
C TYR A 91 3.09 0.78 -0.71
N GLN A 92 3.38 1.91 -0.08
CA GLN A 92 2.54 2.53 0.94
C GLN A 92 1.76 3.69 0.32
N VAL A 93 0.46 3.75 0.61
CA VAL A 93 -0.39 4.89 0.29
C VAL A 93 -1.08 5.35 1.58
N ILE A 94 -1.13 6.67 1.79
CA ILE A 94 -1.93 7.30 2.83
C ILE A 94 -2.82 8.36 2.18
N LEU A 95 -4.12 8.28 2.46
CA LEU A 95 -5.12 9.25 2.02
C LEU A 95 -5.84 9.81 3.25
N LYS A 96 -5.78 11.13 3.39
CA LYS A 96 -6.37 11.84 4.53
C LYS A 96 -6.98 13.17 4.05
N PRO A 97 -8.30 13.36 4.18
CA PRO A 97 -9.28 12.41 4.72
C PRO A 97 -9.49 11.19 3.82
N ASN A 98 -10.06 10.12 4.38
CA ASN A 98 -10.41 8.94 3.59
C ASN A 98 -11.45 9.30 2.51
N PRO A 99 -11.17 9.11 1.20
CA PRO A 99 -12.15 9.34 0.16
C PRO A 99 -13.26 8.29 0.19
N SER A 100 -14.46 8.67 -0.26
CA SER A 100 -15.62 7.75 -0.33
C SER A 100 -15.42 6.63 -1.34
N ASN A 101 -14.61 6.85 -2.38
CA ASN A 101 -14.32 5.89 -3.44
C ASN A 101 -12.96 5.17 -3.24
N LEU A 102 -12.51 4.99 -1.99
CA LEU A 102 -11.22 4.33 -1.69
C LEU A 102 -11.07 2.97 -2.37
N GLN A 103 -12.13 2.15 -2.38
CA GLN A 103 -12.10 0.82 -3.01
C GLN A 103 -11.91 0.92 -4.52
N GLU A 104 -12.60 1.84 -5.20
CA GLU A 104 -12.43 2.08 -6.64
C GLU A 104 -11.00 2.54 -6.97
N LEU A 105 -10.45 3.46 -6.16
CA LEU A 105 -9.07 3.92 -6.31
C LEU A 105 -8.07 2.77 -6.15
N TYR A 106 -8.33 1.85 -5.21
CA TYR A 106 -7.49 0.68 -5.02
C TYR A 106 -7.59 -0.29 -6.21
N LEU A 107 -8.80 -0.64 -6.65
CA LEU A 107 -9.02 -1.54 -7.78
C LEU A 107 -8.41 -0.98 -9.07
N GLY A 108 -8.59 0.31 -9.34
CA GLY A 108 -7.95 0.98 -10.48
C GLY A 108 -6.43 0.94 -10.42
N SER A 109 -5.83 0.91 -9.22
CA SER A 109 -4.37 0.76 -9.07
C SER A 109 -3.89 -0.66 -9.42
N LEU A 110 -4.73 -1.68 -9.18
CA LEU A 110 -4.46 -3.07 -9.57
C LEU A 110 -4.59 -3.25 -11.08
N GLU A 111 -5.63 -2.66 -11.68
CA GLU A 111 -5.80 -2.63 -13.13
C GLU A 111 -4.62 -1.92 -13.82
N ALA A 112 -4.16 -0.80 -13.27
CA ALA A 112 -3.03 -0.05 -13.82
C ALA A 112 -1.74 -0.88 -13.90
N ILE A 113 -1.49 -1.76 -12.92
CA ILE A 113 -0.33 -2.68 -12.96
C ILE A 113 -0.58 -3.95 -13.78
N GLY A 114 -1.76 -4.08 -14.38
CA GLY A 114 -2.13 -5.13 -15.33
C GLY A 114 -2.87 -6.32 -14.74
N LEU A 115 -3.48 -6.21 -13.55
CA LEU A 115 -4.43 -7.23 -13.09
C LEU A 115 -5.77 -7.06 -13.81
N ASP A 116 -6.24 -8.13 -14.44
CA ASP A 116 -7.58 -8.20 -15.02
C ASP A 116 -8.60 -8.63 -13.97
N MET A 117 -9.52 -7.73 -13.62
CA MET A 117 -10.59 -7.98 -12.63
C MET A 117 -11.63 -9.00 -13.14
N ALA A 118 -11.71 -9.27 -14.45
CA ALA A 118 -12.58 -10.30 -14.99
C ALA A 118 -12.05 -11.72 -14.72
N THR A 119 -10.73 -11.87 -14.54
CA THR A 119 -10.07 -13.16 -14.27
C THR A 119 -9.61 -13.32 -12.83
N HIS A 120 -9.53 -12.23 -12.05
CA HIS A 120 -9.09 -12.24 -10.66
C HIS A 120 -10.24 -11.90 -9.71
N ASP A 121 -10.56 -12.82 -8.81
CA ASP A 121 -11.57 -12.61 -7.77
C ASP A 121 -10.97 -11.83 -6.59
N VAL A 122 -11.24 -10.51 -6.55
CA VAL A 122 -10.80 -9.63 -5.46
C VAL A 122 -11.88 -9.53 -4.39
N ARG A 123 -11.55 -9.96 -3.17
CA ARG A 123 -12.46 -9.91 -2.02
C ARG A 123 -11.95 -8.95 -0.95
N PHE A 124 -12.84 -8.07 -0.49
CA PHE A 124 -12.62 -7.25 0.69
C PHE A 124 -13.09 -8.02 1.92
N VAL A 125 -12.12 -8.51 2.69
CA VAL A 125 -12.36 -9.24 3.95
C VAL A 125 -12.06 -8.29 5.10
N GLU A 126 -12.96 -8.23 6.08
CA GLU A 126 -12.74 -7.43 7.27
C GLU A 126 -11.62 -8.03 8.11
N ASP A 127 -10.63 -7.21 8.47
CA ASP A 127 -9.53 -7.60 9.33
C ASP A 127 -9.09 -6.38 10.16
N ASP A 128 -8.72 -6.65 11.40
CA ASP A 128 -8.26 -5.64 12.33
C ASP A 128 -6.73 -5.62 12.30
N TRP A 129 -6.15 -4.43 12.14
CA TRP A 129 -4.71 -4.26 12.27
C TRP A 129 -4.37 -3.49 13.52
N GLU A 130 -3.46 -4.02 14.32
CA GLU A 130 -2.89 -3.32 15.47
C GLU A 130 -1.35 -3.32 15.42
N SER A 131 -0.76 -2.20 15.81
CA SER A 131 0.66 -2.10 16.14
C SER A 131 0.81 -1.52 17.56
N PRO A 132 1.06 -2.40 18.55
CA PRO A 132 1.27 -1.98 19.93
C PRO A 132 2.41 -0.96 20.08
N THR A 133 3.47 -1.10 19.29
CA THR A 133 4.66 -0.23 19.33
C THR A 133 4.38 1.21 18.90
N LEU A 134 3.38 1.43 18.05
CA LEU A 134 2.93 2.76 17.61
C LEU A 134 1.70 3.25 18.39
N GLY A 135 1.13 2.42 19.27
CA GLY A 135 -0.16 2.71 19.90
C GLY A 135 -1.30 2.89 18.89
N ALA A 136 -1.19 2.23 17.73
CA ALA A 136 -2.03 2.43 16.57
C ALA A 136 -2.89 1.20 16.26
N GLY A 137 -4.14 1.43 15.88
CA GLY A 137 -5.01 0.39 15.32
C GLY A 137 -5.87 0.94 14.19
N ALA A 138 -6.21 0.09 13.22
CA ALA A 138 -7.13 0.41 12.13
C ALA A 138 -8.02 -0.80 11.81
N LEU A 139 -9.30 -0.54 11.53
CA LEU A 139 -10.27 -1.53 11.05
C LEU A 139 -10.32 -1.46 9.52
N ALA A 140 -10.30 -2.59 8.81
CA ALA A 140 -10.66 -2.65 7.39
C ALA A 140 -12.08 -3.24 7.26
N GLY A 141 -12.99 -2.58 6.54
CA GLY A 141 -14.38 -3.01 6.39
C GLY A 141 -14.96 -2.75 5.00
N ASN A 142 -16.05 -3.45 4.64
CA ASN A 142 -16.74 -3.32 3.33
C ASN A 142 -17.40 -1.95 3.11
N ALA A 143 -17.59 -1.18 4.18
CA ALA A 143 -18.22 0.14 4.16
C ALA A 143 -17.24 1.23 4.62
N GLY A 144 -16.37 1.71 3.72
CA GLY A 144 -15.74 3.05 3.75
C GLY A 144 -15.01 3.53 5.03
N ALA A 145 -14.77 2.69 6.03
CA ALA A 145 -14.27 3.10 7.34
C ALA A 145 -12.92 2.48 7.68
N THR A 146 -11.88 2.82 6.90
CA THR A 146 -10.50 2.64 7.34
C THR A 146 -10.11 3.81 8.24
N GLY A 147 -10.30 3.65 9.55
CA GLY A 147 -10.03 4.67 10.55
C GLY A 147 -8.92 4.27 11.50
N TRP A 148 -7.92 5.13 11.68
CA TRP A 148 -6.93 5.00 12.75
C TRP A 148 -7.54 5.40 14.11
N LYS A 149 -7.42 4.53 15.12
CA LYS A 149 -7.72 4.84 16.53
C LYS A 149 -6.41 4.82 17.34
N SER A 150 -6.06 5.93 17.99
CA SER A 150 -5.05 5.94 19.06
C SER A 150 -5.73 5.88 20.43
N ARG A 151 -5.07 5.23 21.40
CA ARG A 151 -5.67 4.84 22.68
C ARG A 151 -5.82 5.99 23.71
N SER A 152 -5.57 7.25 23.35
CA SER A 152 -5.50 8.35 24.33
C SER A 152 -6.10 9.70 23.91
N SER A 153 -6.93 9.82 22.87
CA SER A 153 -7.68 11.07 22.61
C SER A 153 -8.95 10.85 21.79
N PRO A 154 -10.08 11.54 22.11
CA PRO A 154 -11.28 11.51 21.30
C PRO A 154 -11.12 12.45 20.11
N ILE A 155 -10.44 12.03 19.04
CA ILE A 155 -10.32 12.81 17.80
C ILE A 155 -10.66 11.92 16.60
N SER A 156 -11.68 12.33 15.85
CA SER A 156 -12.34 11.65 14.74
C SER A 156 -11.57 11.69 13.40
N SER A 157 -10.24 11.56 13.41
CA SER A 157 -9.45 11.61 12.16
C SER A 157 -9.39 10.23 11.47
N ARG A 158 -10.35 9.99 10.56
CA ARG A 158 -10.38 8.80 9.68
C ARG A 158 -9.27 8.90 8.62
N SER A 159 -8.13 8.27 8.88
CA SER A 159 -7.01 8.13 7.94
C SER A 159 -6.94 6.69 7.44
N ALA A 160 -6.90 6.49 6.13
CA ALA A 160 -6.69 5.18 5.53
C ALA A 160 -5.18 4.92 5.37
N VAL A 161 -4.67 3.86 5.99
CA VAL A 161 -3.32 3.34 5.73
C VAL A 161 -3.52 1.98 5.10
N SER A 162 -3.28 1.87 3.79
CA SER A 162 -3.24 0.54 3.16
C SER A 162 -1.90 -0.10 3.54
N ASN A 163 -1.94 -1.08 4.44
CA ASN A 163 -0.81 -1.96 4.67
C ASN A 163 -0.99 -3.14 3.72
N ALA A 164 -0.11 -3.31 2.74
CA ALA A 164 -0.10 -4.44 1.80
C ALA A 164 0.22 -5.80 2.47
N ARG A 165 0.04 -5.92 3.78
CA ARG A 165 0.19 -7.19 4.50
C ARG A 165 -1.18 -7.83 4.58
N ARG A 166 -1.38 -8.83 3.71
CA ARG A 166 -2.33 -9.94 3.86
C ARG A 166 -3.64 -9.82 3.08
N TRP A 167 -3.53 -9.59 1.78
CA TRP A 167 -4.56 -10.00 0.82
C TRP A 167 -4.25 -11.44 0.39
N ARG A 168 -5.09 -12.41 0.76
CA ARG A 168 -5.03 -13.75 0.17
C ARG A 168 -5.73 -13.68 -1.18
N ALA A 169 -4.97 -13.71 -2.26
CA ALA A 169 -5.45 -14.33 -3.49
C ALA A 169 -5.43 -15.84 -3.22
N SER A 170 -6.60 -16.47 -3.24
CA SER A 170 -6.72 -17.92 -3.33
C SER A 170 -6.63 -18.35 -4.78
#